data_AF-A0A2N4YSX4-F1
#
_entry.id   AF-A0A2N4YSX4-F1
#
_cell.length_a   1.000
_cell.length_b   1.000
_cell.length_c   1.000
_cell.angle_alpha   90.00
_cell.angle_beta   90.00
_cell.angle_gamma   90.00
#
_symmetry.space_group_name_H-M   'P 1'
#
loop_
_entity.id
_entity.type
_entity.pdbx_description
1 polymer ?
#
loop_
_entity_poly.entity_id
_entity_poly.type
_entity_poly.pdbx_seq_one_letter_code
_entity_poly.pdbx_strand_id
1 'polypeptide(L)'
;MNNNPLFNWQDIAGILPKLLENLPVTVGITLASLLLGLMIALLIVLLQFSRFKPLSAVANGYTDILRGAPLALLILLFFFGGKLILTALALPPLWISDTTFAVLSISVSISPYFAEMMRSAWRAVATG
;
A
#
# COMPACT_ATOMS: atom_id res chain seq x y z
N MET A 1 6.19 -42.69 -19.40
CA MET A 1 6.62 -41.52 -18.60
C MET A 1 6.93 -40.42 -19.61
N ASN A 2 6.23 -39.29 -19.54
CA ASN A 2 6.43 -38.20 -20.51
C ASN A 2 7.80 -37.57 -20.25
N ASN A 3 8.72 -37.68 -21.21
CA ASN A 3 10.09 -37.16 -21.13
C ASN A 3 10.16 -35.66 -21.47
N ASN A 4 9.07 -34.91 -21.27
CA ASN A 4 9.07 -33.48 -21.51
C ASN A 4 9.84 -32.82 -20.37
N PRO A 5 10.94 -32.10 -20.65
CA PRO A 5 11.63 -31.36 -19.60
C PRO A 5 10.65 -30.35 -18.98
N LEU A 6 10.56 -30.33 -17.65
CA LEU A 6 9.67 -29.42 -16.90
C LEU A 6 9.95 -27.94 -17.18
N PHE A 7 11.14 -27.63 -17.69
CA PHE A 7 11.58 -26.31 -18.08
C PHE A 7 12.08 -26.34 -19.53
N ASN A 8 11.43 -25.58 -20.40
CA ASN A 8 11.84 -25.40 -21.79
C ASN A 8 12.19 -23.92 -22.02
N TRP A 9 13.36 -23.65 -22.63
CA TRP A 9 13.82 -22.29 -22.86
C TRP A 9 12.88 -21.49 -23.76
N GLN A 10 12.20 -22.18 -24.67
CA GLN A 10 11.22 -21.58 -25.58
C GLN A 10 9.99 -21.06 -24.82
N ASP A 11 9.57 -21.74 -23.76
CA ASP A 11 8.44 -21.31 -22.93
C ASP A 11 8.78 -20.04 -22.14
N ILE A 12 10.00 -19.96 -21.59
CA ILE A 12 10.46 -18.75 -20.89
C ILE A 12 10.57 -17.57 -21.86
N ALA A 13 11.17 -17.79 -23.03
CA ALA A 13 11.28 -16.76 -24.06
C ALA A 13 9.90 -16.29 -24.56
N GLY A 14 8.90 -17.17 -24.57
CA GLY A 14 7.52 -16.85 -24.94
C GLY A 14 6.73 -16.07 -23.88
N ILE A 15 7.05 -16.21 -22.59
CA ILE A 15 6.38 -15.48 -21.50
C ILE A 15 6.95 -14.07 -21.31
N LEU A 16 8.23 -13.86 -21.63
CA LEU A 16 8.93 -12.59 -21.42
C LEU A 16 8.22 -11.36 -22.04
N PRO A 17 7.71 -11.41 -23.30
CA PRO A 17 6.96 -10.28 -23.88
C PRO A 17 5.71 -9.91 -23.08
N LYS A 18 4.97 -10.91 -22.58
CA LYS A 18 3.75 -10.68 -21.78
C LYS A 18 4.05 -10.05 -20.42
N LEU A 19 5.20 -10.40 -19.82
CA LEU A 19 5.65 -9.75 -18.58
C LEU A 19 6.04 -8.29 -18.83
N LEU A 20 6.76 -8.02 -19.92
CA LEU A 20 7.17 -6.66 -20.30
C LEU A 20 5.97 -5.78 -20.64
N GLU A 21 4.93 -6.35 -21.25
CA GLU A 21 3.68 -5.64 -21.57
C GLU A 21 2.95 -5.15 -20.30
N ASN A 22 2.97 -5.94 -19.22
CA ASN A 22 2.29 -5.60 -17.96
C ASN A 22 3.17 -4.82 -16.98
N LEU A 23 4.49 -4.74 -17.23
CA LEU A 23 5.44 -4.02 -16.39
C LEU A 23 5.03 -2.56 -16.11
N PRO A 24 4.55 -1.76 -17.09
CA PRO A 24 4.14 -0.37 -16.84
C PRO A 24 2.99 -0.26 -15.84
N VAL A 25 2.06 -1.23 -15.83
CA VAL A 25 0.94 -1.24 -14.89
C VAL A 25 1.44 -1.47 -13.47
N THR A 26 2.33 -2.45 -13.27
CA THR A 26 2.95 -2.69 -11.95
C THR A 26 3.72 -1.46 -11.47
N VAL A 27 4.57 -0.89 -12.32
CA VAL A 27 5.34 0.32 -11.99
C VAL A 27 4.42 1.49 -11.65
N GLY A 28 3.35 1.69 -12.44
CA GLY A 28 2.36 2.74 -12.19
C GLY A 28 1.69 2.59 -10.83
N ILE A 29 1.25 1.39 -10.47
CA ILE A 29 0.65 1.11 -9.16
C ILE A 29 1.69 1.36 -8.05
N THR A 30 2.91 0.85 -8.20
CA THR A 30 3.96 1.01 -7.19
C THR A 30 4.28 2.48 -6.95
N LEU A 31 4.50 3.28 -8.00
CA LEU A 31 4.83 4.70 -7.87
C LEU A 31 3.67 5.50 -7.26
N ALA A 32 2.44 5.25 -7.71
CA ALA A 32 1.26 5.90 -7.16
C ALA A 32 1.08 5.57 -5.67
N SER A 33 1.25 4.31 -5.29
CA SER A 33 1.14 3.88 -3.89
C SER A 33 2.26 4.42 -3.00
N LEU A 34 3.49 4.51 -3.52
CA LEU A 34 4.61 5.09 -2.78
C LEU A 34 4.36 6.57 -2.50
N LEU A 35 3.93 7.33 -3.51
CA LEU A 35 3.66 8.76 -3.37
C LEU A 35 2.51 9.00 -2.38
N LEU A 36 1.40 8.29 -2.54
CA LEU A 36 0.24 8.44 -1.66
C LEU A 36 0.56 7.95 -0.23
N GLY A 37 1.27 6.83 -0.09
CA GLY A 37 1.74 6.32 1.19
C GLY A 37 2.66 7.30 1.92
N LEU A 38 3.54 8.00 1.18
CA LEU A 38 4.39 9.06 1.73
C LEU A 38 3.58 10.27 2.20
N MET A 39 2.57 10.70 1.42
CA MET A 39 1.69 11.80 1.84
C MET A 39 0.93 11.45 3.11
N ILE A 40 0.38 10.22 3.21
CA ILE A 40 -0.29 9.73 4.42
C ILE A 40 0.72 9.71 5.59
N ALA A 41 1.91 9.17 5.39
CA ALA A 41 2.95 9.09 6.41
C ALA A 41 3.32 10.47 6.97
N LEU A 42 3.46 11.48 6.11
CA LEU A 42 3.75 12.85 6.52
C LEU A 42 2.67 13.38 7.47
N LEU A 43 1.39 13.17 7.16
CA LEU A 43 0.28 13.56 8.03
C LEU A 43 0.32 12.82 9.37
N ILE A 44 0.57 11.51 9.34
CA ILE A 44 0.64 10.68 10.56
C ILE A 44 1.79 11.13 11.47
N VAL A 45 2.98 11.41 10.92
CA VAL A 45 4.14 11.88 11.67
C VAL A 45 3.86 13.22 12.36
N LEU A 46 3.20 14.15 11.65
CA LEU A 46 2.79 15.43 12.24
C LEU A 46 1.85 15.21 13.43
N LEU A 47 0.91 14.27 13.34
CA LEU A 47 0.01 13.92 14.44
C LEU A 47 0.74 13.23 15.59
N GLN A 48 1.71 12.36 15.31
CA GLN A 48 2.53 11.69 16.34
C GLN A 48 3.32 12.70 17.18
N PHE A 49 3.81 13.78 16.58
CA PHE A 49 4.52 14.87 17.28
C PHE A 49 3.60 15.90 17.94
N SER A 50 2.28 15.76 17.81
CA SER A 50 1.33 16.68 18.44
C SER A 50 1.45 16.67 19.96
N ARG A 51 1.39 17.86 20.58
CA ARG A 51 1.32 18.01 22.05
C ARG A 51 0.02 17.47 22.64
N PHE A 52 -1.04 17.38 21.82
CA PHE A 52 -2.33 16.87 22.26
C PHE A 52 -2.29 15.34 22.31
N LYS A 53 -2.19 14.80 23.54
CA LYS A 53 -1.98 13.37 23.79
C LYS A 53 -2.95 12.44 23.07
N PRO A 54 -4.26 12.73 22.96
CA PRO A 54 -5.17 11.86 22.21
C PRO A 54 -4.83 11.75 20.72
N LEU A 55 -4.42 12.85 20.07
CA LEU A 55 -4.03 12.84 18.66
C LEU A 55 -2.77 11.98 18.44
N SER A 56 -1.77 12.17 19.30
CA SER A 56 -0.54 11.37 19.25
C SER A 56 -0.86 9.89 19.52
N ALA A 57 -1.72 9.57 20.49
CA ALA A 57 -2.12 8.20 20.80
C ALA A 57 -2.82 7.52 19.61
N VAL A 58 -3.75 8.21 18.94
CA VAL A 58 -4.42 7.68 17.73
C VAL A 58 -3.43 7.45 16.60
N ALA A 59 -2.51 8.39 16.36
CA ALA A 59 -1.51 8.26 15.31
C ALA A 59 -0.51 7.12 15.57
N ASN A 60 -0.09 6.92 16.84
CA ASN A 60 0.74 5.78 17.23
C ASN A 60 -0.04 4.45 17.12
N GLY A 61 -1.31 4.43 17.53
CA GLY A 61 -2.16 3.25 17.39
C GLY A 61 -2.37 2.85 15.93
N TYR A 62 -2.59 3.83 15.04
CA TYR A 62 -2.62 3.61 13.60
C TYR A 62 -1.35 2.92 13.09
N THR A 63 -0.17 3.43 13.48
CA THR A 63 1.09 2.84 13.02
C THR A 63 1.34 1.45 13.58
N ASP A 64 1.01 1.21 14.85
CA ASP A 64 1.24 -0.08 15.49
C ASP A 64 0.34 -1.17 14.91
N ILE A 65 -0.94 -0.87 14.70
CA ILE A 65 -1.91 -1.82 14.13
C ILE A 65 -1.56 -2.15 12.68
N LEU A 66 -1.34 -1.13 11.85
CA LEU A 66 -1.16 -1.35 10.41
C LEU A 66 0.19 -1.97 10.04
N ARG A 67 1.23 -1.81 10.86
CA ARG A 67 2.50 -2.54 10.68
C ARG A 67 2.34 -4.03 11.00
N GLY A 68 1.43 -4.39 11.90
CA GLY A 68 1.09 -5.78 12.21
C GLY A 68 0.07 -6.41 11.24
N ALA A 69 -0.61 -5.61 10.41
CA ALA A 69 -1.66 -6.08 9.52
C ALA A 69 -1.07 -6.73 8.25
N PRO A 70 -1.53 -7.94 7.85
CA PRO A 70 -1.13 -8.53 6.57
C PRO A 70 -1.61 -7.69 5.39
N LEU A 71 -0.75 -7.47 4.38
CA LEU A 71 -1.13 -6.72 3.17
C LEU A 71 -2.34 -7.34 2.47
N ALA A 72 -2.42 -8.68 2.41
CA ALA A 72 -3.56 -9.38 1.82
C ALA A 72 -4.88 -9.04 2.52
N LEU A 73 -4.87 -8.87 3.84
CA LEU A 73 -6.05 -8.45 4.61
C LEU A 73 -6.46 -7.03 4.25
N LEU A 74 -5.50 -6.12 4.07
CA LEU A 74 -5.80 -4.75 3.64
C LEU A 74 -6.35 -4.72 2.22
N ILE A 75 -5.79 -5.48 1.28
CA ILE A 75 -6.35 -5.60 -0.07
C ILE A 75 -7.79 -6.09 -0.01
N LEU A 76 -8.07 -7.14 0.78
CA LEU A 76 -9.43 -7.67 0.98
C LEU A 76 -10.37 -6.60 1.55
N LEU A 77 -9.94 -5.91 2.61
CA LEU A 77 -10.74 -4.89 3.28
C LEU A 77 -11.06 -3.71 2.36
N PHE A 78 -10.08 -3.19 1.64
CA PHE A 78 -10.28 -2.07 0.72
C PHE A 78 -11.15 -2.49 -0.47
N PHE A 79 -10.91 -3.68 -1.03
CA PHE A 79 -11.65 -4.14 -2.20
C PHE A 79 -13.10 -4.48 -1.86
N PHE A 80 -13.34 -5.38 -0.90
CA PHE A 80 -14.69 -5.83 -0.57
C PHE A 80 -15.41 -4.83 0.35
N GLY A 81 -14.73 -4.32 1.37
CA GLY A 81 -15.29 -3.34 2.29
C GLY A 81 -15.54 -1.99 1.60
N GLY A 82 -14.61 -1.54 0.76
CA GLY A 82 -14.80 -0.32 -0.03
C GLY A 82 -16.00 -0.40 -0.98
N LYS A 83 -16.14 -1.51 -1.72
CA LYS A 83 -17.31 -1.73 -2.59
C LYS A 83 -18.62 -1.77 -1.81
N LEU A 84 -18.64 -2.40 -0.63
CA LEU A 84 -19.81 -2.42 0.24
C LEU A 84 -20.21 -1.02 0.72
N ILE A 85 -19.24 -0.21 1.17
CA ILE A 85 -19.46 1.17 1.61
C ILE A 85 -20.01 2.03 0.47
N LEU A 86 -19.40 1.96 -0.73
CA LEU A 86 -19.86 2.73 -1.89
C LEU A 86 -21.31 2.38 -2.25
N THR A 87 -21.64 1.09 -2.23
CA THR A 87 -23.00 0.60 -2.47
C THR A 87 -23.97 1.13 -1.41
N ALA A 88 -23.58 1.09 -0.14
CA ALA A 88 -24.38 1.60 0.98
C ALA A 88 -24.63 3.12 0.90
N LEU A 89 -23.67 3.88 0.38
CA LEU A 89 -23.79 5.32 0.15
C LEU A 89 -24.51 5.67 -1.17
N ALA A 90 -25.06 4.68 -1.89
CA ALA A 90 -25.65 4.84 -3.22
C ALA A 90 -24.71 5.51 -4.23
N LEU A 91 -23.39 5.41 -4.02
CA LEU A 91 -22.38 5.89 -4.95
C LEU A 91 -22.18 4.85 -6.05
N PRO A 92 -22.23 5.24 -7.33
CA PRO A 92 -22.06 4.30 -8.43
C PRO A 92 -20.68 3.62 -8.34
N PRO A 93 -20.61 2.27 -8.22
CA PRO A 93 -19.35 1.53 -8.18
C PRO A 93 -18.47 1.76 -9.42
N LEU A 94 -19.11 2.17 -10.52
CA LEU A 94 -18.51 2.36 -11.84
C LEU A 94 -17.37 3.39 -11.86
N TRP A 95 -17.22 4.22 -10.82
CA TRP A 95 -16.28 5.35 -10.81
C TRP A 95 -14.95 5.00 -10.13
N ILE A 96 -14.83 3.85 -9.45
CA ILE A 96 -13.61 3.45 -8.74
C ILE A 96 -13.10 2.14 -9.31
N SER A 97 -11.96 2.22 -10.01
CA SER A 97 -11.30 1.06 -10.62
C SER A 97 -10.73 0.11 -9.56
N ASP A 98 -10.60 -1.18 -9.90
CA ASP A 98 -9.92 -2.16 -9.05
C ASP A 98 -8.47 -1.74 -8.74
N THR A 99 -7.81 -1.09 -9.70
CA THR A 99 -6.50 -0.46 -9.55
C THR A 99 -6.48 0.58 -8.43
N THR A 100 -7.55 1.36 -8.26
CA THR A 100 -7.66 2.36 -7.19
C THR A 100 -7.66 1.70 -5.81
N PHE A 101 -8.40 0.61 -5.64
CA PHE A 101 -8.39 -0.15 -4.37
C PHE A 101 -7.04 -0.79 -4.09
N ALA A 102 -6.35 -1.30 -5.13
CA ALA A 102 -4.98 -1.79 -5.01
C ALA A 102 -4.03 -0.67 -4.56
N VAL A 103 -4.10 0.51 -5.20
CA VAL A 103 -3.25 1.65 -4.85
C VAL A 103 -3.50 2.09 -3.41
N LEU A 104 -4.76 2.23 -2.99
CA LEU A 104 -5.14 2.64 -1.63
C LEU A 104 -4.66 1.65 -0.57
N SER A 105 -4.92 0.35 -0.75
CA SER A 105 -4.52 -0.68 0.21
C SER A 105 -3.00 -0.75 0.38
N ILE A 106 -2.23 -0.69 -0.71
CA ILE A 106 -0.76 -0.67 -0.66
C ILE A 106 -0.26 0.63 0.00
N SER A 107 -0.84 1.79 -0.33
CA SER A 107 -0.45 3.07 0.27
C SER A 107 -0.62 3.07 1.78
N VAL A 108 -1.78 2.57 2.25
CA VAL A 108 -2.09 2.47 3.68
C VAL A 108 -1.21 1.43 4.36
N SER A 109 -0.83 0.35 3.68
CA SER A 109 0.10 -0.64 4.22
C SER A 109 1.52 -0.09 4.41
N ILE A 110 2.01 0.76 3.49
CA ILE A 110 3.39 1.29 3.52
C ILE A 110 3.51 2.53 4.42
N SER A 111 2.46 3.35 4.51
CA SER A 111 2.52 4.64 5.23
C SER A 111 2.99 4.56 6.69
N PRO A 112 2.68 3.54 7.50
CA PRO A 112 3.22 3.41 8.86
C PRO A 112 4.73 3.23 8.90
N TYR A 113 5.29 2.50 7.93
CA TYR A 113 6.74 2.25 7.84
C TYR A 113 7.47 3.54 7.50
N PHE A 114 6.93 4.33 6.57
CA PHE A 114 7.46 5.66 6.27
C PHE A 114 7.33 6.62 7.45
N ALA A 115 6.22 6.60 8.17
CA ALA A 115 6.03 7.44 9.34
C ALA A 115 7.10 7.14 10.42
N GLU A 116 7.34 5.86 10.70
CA GLU A 116 8.36 5.43 11.66
C GLU A 116 9.79 5.71 11.21
N MET A 117 10.06 5.59 9.90
CA MET A 117 11.34 5.98 9.32
C MET A 117 11.61 7.47 9.51
N MET A 118 10.64 8.32 9.21
CA MET A 118 10.74 9.78 9.38
C MET A 118 10.89 10.17 10.85
N ARG A 119 10.13 9.52 11.76
CA ARG A 119 10.24 9.74 13.20
C ARG A 119 11.62 9.36 13.72
N SER A 120 12.14 8.22 13.28
CA SER A 120 13.50 7.76 13.63
C SER A 120 14.57 8.72 13.10
N ALA A 121 14.44 9.15 11.84
CA ALA A 121 15.34 10.13 11.23
C ALA A 121 15.34 11.46 11.99
N TRP A 122 14.17 11.95 12.39
CA TRP A 122 14.05 13.17 13.21
C TRP A 122 14.76 13.03 14.57
N ARG A 123 14.58 11.90 15.25
CA ARG A 123 15.20 11.63 16.56
C ARG A 123 16.71 11.39 16.49
N ALA A 124 17.25 11.05 15.32
CA ALA A 124 18.68 10.82 15.13
C ALA A 124 19.49 12.13 15.12
N VAL A 125 18.85 13.27 14.88
CA VAL A 125 19.50 14.59 14.89
C VAL A 125 19.67 15.05 16.33
N ALA A 126 20.91 15.42 16.71
CA ALA A 126 21.20 15.94 18.04
C ALA A 126 20.42 17.24 18.31
N THR A 127 19.79 17.32 19.48
CA THR A 127 19.19 18.57 19.97
C THR A 127 20.34 19.44 20.48
N GLY A 128 20.78 20.38 19.64
CA GLY A 128 21.72 21.44 20.01
C GLY A 128 21.10 22.49 20.91
#